data_AF-A0A7Y8F246-F1
#
_entry.id   AF-A0A7Y8F246-F1
#
_cell.length_a   1.000
_cell.length_b   1.000
_cell.length_c   1.000
_cell.angle_alpha   90.00
_cell.angle_beta   90.00
_cell.angle_gamma   90.00
#
_symmetry.space_group_name_H-M   'P 1'
#
loop_
_entity.id
_entity.type
_entity.pdbx_description
1 polymer ?
#
loop_
_entity_poly.entity_id
_entity_poly.type
_entity_poly.pdbx_seq_one_letter_code
_entity_poly.pdbx_strand_id
1 'polypeptide(L)'
;PIDLPPEALAGPLSARLATARRLAETHGWRRLMEAYRPITLDLWRTAADAERARFLRHLRPWWDVHRHRLAPEIAAELDRLLVERRLTVRAGRIRNVEAFARTAALHLTTRDGPQTLSAPWLIDCTGPGHDATTAPLTADLIAQGRARLAASGLGLDLDQAGRVLHADGTPDLDLYVLGPPARAAFWETVAVPDIRQRIEALAARLTA
;
A
#
# COMPACT_ATOMS: atom_id res chain seq x y z
N PRO A 1 -17.85 -16.19 6.56
CA PRO A 1 -17.04 -15.10 7.17
C PRO A 1 -17.02 -15.29 8.68
N ILE A 2 -15.92 -14.93 9.36
CA ILE A 2 -15.97 -14.84 10.83
C ILE A 2 -16.60 -13.51 11.20
N ASP A 3 -17.37 -13.48 12.28
CA ASP A 3 -17.89 -12.22 12.81
C ASP A 3 -16.78 -11.52 13.58
N LEU A 4 -16.49 -10.27 13.20
CA LEU A 4 -15.49 -9.46 13.86
C LEU A 4 -16.11 -8.83 15.12
N PRO A 5 -15.63 -9.19 16.32
CA PRO A 5 -16.15 -8.60 17.54
C PRO A 5 -15.74 -7.12 17.64
N PRO A 6 -16.45 -6.28 18.42
CA PRO A 6 -16.16 -4.85 18.51
C PRO A 6 -14.69 -4.52 18.84
N GLU A 7 -14.02 -5.35 19.62
CA GLU A 7 -12.61 -5.20 20.01
C GLU A 7 -11.63 -5.43 18.85
N ALA A 8 -12.09 -6.02 17.74
CA ALA A 8 -11.33 -6.12 16.50
C ALA A 8 -11.43 -4.83 15.66
N LEU A 9 -12.45 -4.00 15.90
CA LEU A 9 -12.80 -2.84 15.07
C LEU A 9 -12.56 -1.50 15.77
N ALA A 10 -12.65 -1.46 17.10
CA ALA A 10 -12.60 -0.25 17.90
C ALA A 10 -11.37 -0.19 18.83
N GLY A 11 -11.12 0.99 19.40
CA GLY A 11 -10.00 1.22 20.31
C GLY A 11 -8.64 1.32 19.62
N PRO A 12 -7.53 1.32 20.37
CA PRO A 12 -6.20 1.49 19.81
C PRO A 12 -5.82 0.36 18.83
N LEU A 13 -5.06 0.68 17.78
CA LEU A 13 -4.57 -0.30 16.78
C LEU A 13 -3.86 -1.51 17.41
N SER A 14 -3.17 -1.34 18.54
CA SER A 14 -2.52 -2.44 19.27
C SER A 14 -3.53 -3.43 19.85
N ALA A 15 -4.67 -2.95 20.37
CA ALA A 15 -5.74 -3.78 20.89
C ALA A 15 -6.45 -4.53 19.76
N ARG A 16 -6.77 -3.83 18.66
CA ARG A 16 -7.34 -4.44 17.44
C ARG A 16 -6.42 -5.54 16.89
N LEU A 17 -5.11 -5.29 16.82
CA LEU A 17 -4.12 -6.30 16.39
C LEU A 17 -4.06 -7.49 17.35
N ALA A 18 -4.09 -7.26 18.66
CA ALA A 18 -4.08 -8.35 19.65
C ALA A 18 -5.32 -9.24 19.50
N THR A 19 -6.50 -8.65 19.29
CA THR A 19 -7.74 -9.39 19.00
C THR A 19 -7.65 -10.14 17.67
N ALA A 20 -7.15 -9.50 16.61
CA ALA A 20 -6.92 -10.13 15.32
C ALA A 20 -6.01 -11.37 15.43
N ARG A 21 -4.94 -11.30 16.22
CA ARG A 21 -4.04 -12.45 16.47
C ARG A 21 -4.77 -13.62 17.13
N ARG A 22 -5.54 -13.37 18.20
CA ARG A 22 -6.33 -14.42 18.86
C ARG A 22 -7.35 -15.06 17.91
N LEU A 23 -8.05 -14.26 17.11
CA LEU A 23 -9.01 -14.77 16.12
C LEU A 23 -8.30 -15.58 15.02
N ALA A 24 -7.10 -15.19 14.61
CA ALA A 24 -6.32 -15.93 13.62
C ALA A 24 -5.87 -17.30 14.14
N GLU A 25 -5.55 -17.42 15.44
CA GLU A 25 -5.23 -18.70 16.08
C GLU A 25 -6.43 -19.66 16.09
N THR A 26 -7.64 -19.14 16.36
CA THR A 26 -8.85 -19.97 16.43
C THR A 26 -9.45 -20.29 15.06
N HIS A 27 -9.47 -19.33 14.13
CA HIS A 27 -10.22 -19.45 12.88
C HIS A 27 -9.34 -19.47 11.62
N GLY A 28 -8.04 -19.27 11.78
CA GLY A 28 -7.09 -19.12 10.67
C GLY A 28 -7.09 -17.70 10.11
N TRP A 29 -5.89 -17.19 9.82
CA TRP A 29 -5.69 -15.83 9.30
C TRP A 29 -6.42 -15.56 7.97
N ARG A 30 -6.63 -16.58 7.12
CA ARG A 30 -7.29 -16.40 5.81
C ARG A 30 -8.74 -15.94 5.96
N ARG A 31 -9.49 -16.62 6.84
CA ARG A 31 -10.90 -16.32 7.13
C ARG A 31 -11.04 -14.97 7.84
N LEU A 32 -10.07 -14.63 8.69
CA LEU A 32 -9.97 -13.32 9.32
C LEU A 32 -9.80 -12.20 8.28
N MET A 33 -8.87 -12.35 7.34
CA MET A 33 -8.67 -11.36 6.27
C MET A 33 -9.90 -11.23 5.36
N GLU A 34 -10.62 -12.33 5.10
CA GLU A 34 -11.88 -12.30 4.36
C GLU A 34 -12.98 -11.52 5.10
N ALA A 35 -13.00 -11.56 6.42
CA ALA A 35 -13.93 -10.78 7.23
C ALA A 35 -13.60 -9.28 7.25
N TYR A 36 -12.31 -8.91 7.27
CA TYR A 36 -11.91 -7.49 7.19
C TYR A 36 -12.14 -6.87 5.81
N ARG A 37 -12.02 -7.66 4.74
CA ARG A 37 -12.05 -7.17 3.36
C ARG A 37 -13.23 -6.22 3.05
N PRO A 38 -14.51 -6.56 3.32
CA PRO A 38 -15.63 -5.69 2.97
C PRO A 38 -15.66 -4.36 3.74
N ILE A 39 -15.04 -4.29 4.92
CA ILE A 39 -15.08 -3.11 5.81
C ILE A 39 -13.78 -2.31 5.81
N THR A 40 -12.76 -2.77 5.08
CA THR A 40 -11.41 -2.20 5.10
C THR A 40 -11.42 -0.72 4.69
N LEU A 41 -12.16 -0.39 3.63
CA LEU A 41 -12.26 0.98 3.15
C LEU A 41 -12.92 1.90 4.18
N ASP A 42 -13.95 1.42 4.87
CA ASP A 42 -14.64 2.19 5.91
C ASP A 42 -13.75 2.44 7.11
N LEU A 43 -13.04 1.40 7.59
CA LEU A 43 -12.06 1.53 8.68
C LEU A 43 -10.97 2.54 8.33
N TRP A 44 -10.50 2.53 7.07
CA TRP A 44 -9.52 3.51 6.61
C TRP A 44 -10.09 4.93 6.57
N ARG A 45 -11.31 5.08 6.03
CA ARG A 45 -11.98 6.38 5.87
C ARG A 45 -12.28 7.05 7.20
N THR A 46 -12.70 6.29 8.21
CA THR A 46 -13.06 6.82 9.54
C THR A 46 -11.87 7.00 10.48
N ALA A 47 -10.72 6.39 10.18
CA ALA A 47 -9.50 6.57 10.94
C ALA A 47 -8.99 8.02 10.86
N ALA A 48 -8.65 8.59 12.01
CA ALA A 48 -7.92 9.86 12.07
C ALA A 48 -6.53 9.72 11.43
N ASP A 49 -5.95 10.82 10.96
CA ASP A 49 -4.64 10.79 10.27
C ASP A 49 -3.51 10.23 11.15
N ALA A 50 -3.54 10.50 12.46
CA ALA A 50 -2.60 9.90 13.40
C ALA A 50 -2.73 8.38 13.47
N GLU A 51 -3.96 7.85 13.39
CA GLU A 51 -4.21 6.40 13.35
C GLU A 51 -3.72 5.80 12.02
N ARG A 52 -4.03 6.43 10.89
CA ARG A 52 -3.51 6.04 9.56
C ARG A 52 -1.99 6.01 9.54
N ALA A 53 -1.33 7.06 10.04
CA ALA A 53 0.13 7.12 10.11
C ALA A 53 0.72 5.98 10.95
N ARG A 54 0.11 5.66 12.10
CA ARG A 54 0.52 4.52 12.94
C ARG A 54 0.30 3.18 12.24
N PHE A 55 -0.82 3.01 11.55
CA PHE A 55 -1.09 1.81 10.75
C PHE A 55 -0.01 1.63 9.68
N LEU A 56 0.30 2.68 8.92
CA LEU A 56 1.32 2.61 7.87
C LEU A 56 2.71 2.33 8.40
N ARG A 57 3.06 2.89 9.56
CA ARG A 57 4.38 2.69 10.18
C ARG A 57 4.54 1.28 10.75
N HIS A 58 3.50 0.72 11.36
CA HIS A 58 3.65 -0.48 12.20
C HIS A 58 2.92 -1.72 11.66
N LEU A 59 1.79 -1.55 10.98
CA LEU A 59 0.90 -2.64 10.60
C LEU A 59 0.91 -2.94 9.10
N ARG A 60 1.29 -1.97 8.25
CA ARG A 60 1.33 -2.15 6.79
C ARG A 60 2.10 -3.40 6.34
N PRO A 61 3.33 -3.72 6.82
CA PRO A 61 4.03 -4.90 6.37
C PRO A 61 3.26 -6.20 6.65
N TRP A 62 2.60 -6.28 7.81
CA TRP A 62 1.78 -7.43 8.18
C TRP A 62 0.52 -7.51 7.35
N TRP A 63 -0.14 -6.37 7.13
CA TRP A 63 -1.29 -6.27 6.24
C TRP A 63 -0.94 -6.74 4.83
N ASP A 64 0.10 -6.16 4.24
CA ASP A 64 0.52 -6.43 2.87
C ASP A 64 0.82 -7.93 2.67
N VAL A 65 1.53 -8.58 3.59
CA VAL A 65 1.84 -10.03 3.54
C VAL A 65 0.59 -10.91 3.59
N HIS A 66 -0.38 -10.61 4.45
CA HIS A 66 -1.59 -11.45 4.57
C HIS A 66 -2.63 -11.15 3.49
N ARG A 67 -2.64 -9.92 2.97
CA ARG A 67 -3.60 -9.46 1.96
C ARG A 67 -3.18 -9.83 0.54
N HIS A 68 -1.88 -9.88 0.25
CA HIS A 68 -1.28 -10.19 -1.06
C HIS A 68 -0.60 -11.55 -1.02
N ARG A 69 -1.44 -12.58 -0.85
CA ARG A 69 -1.03 -13.97 -0.61
C ARG A 69 -0.13 -14.48 -1.74
N LEU A 70 0.91 -15.23 -1.38
CA LEU A 70 1.72 -16.00 -2.32
C LEU A 70 1.02 -17.33 -2.66
N ALA A 71 1.02 -17.71 -3.94
CA ALA A 71 0.50 -19.00 -4.37
C ALA A 71 1.37 -20.15 -3.81
N PRO A 72 0.80 -21.25 -3.30
CA PRO A 72 1.56 -22.34 -2.66
C PRO A 72 2.68 -22.93 -3.54
N GLU A 73 2.44 -23.06 -4.84
CA GLU A 73 3.39 -23.55 -5.82
C GLU A 73 4.60 -22.62 -5.98
N ILE A 74 4.39 -21.30 -5.89
CA ILE A 74 5.48 -20.31 -5.92
C ILE A 74 6.24 -20.34 -4.59
N ALA A 75 5.53 -20.51 -3.47
CA ALA A 75 6.18 -20.65 -2.16
C ALA A 75 7.12 -21.87 -2.13
N ALA A 76 6.65 -23.02 -2.63
CA ALA A 76 7.46 -24.24 -2.72
C ALA A 76 8.70 -24.05 -3.60
N GLU A 77 8.59 -23.31 -4.70
CA GLU A 77 9.72 -23.01 -5.56
C GLU A 77 10.75 -22.07 -4.88
N LEU A 78 10.29 -21.04 -4.16
CA LEU A 78 11.18 -20.17 -3.40
C LEU A 78 11.92 -20.94 -2.29
N ASP A 79 11.22 -21.83 -1.58
CA ASP A 79 11.82 -22.70 -0.57
C ASP A 79 12.90 -23.61 -1.16
N ARG A 80 12.62 -24.20 -2.34
CA ARG A 80 13.62 -25.00 -3.09
C ARG A 80 14.86 -24.17 -3.43
N LEU A 81 14.68 -22.95 -3.95
CA LEU A 81 15.79 -22.06 -4.30
C LEU A 81 16.62 -21.63 -3.06
N LEU A 82 15.99 -21.48 -1.89
CA LEU A 82 16.69 -21.20 -0.63
C LEU A 82 17.54 -22.40 -0.19
N VAL A 83 16.99 -23.61 -0.21
CA VAL A 83 17.71 -24.85 0.15
C VAL A 83 18.90 -25.09 -0.80
N GLU A 84 18.71 -24.86 -2.10
CA GLU A 84 19.76 -24.95 -3.12
C GLU A 84 20.77 -23.78 -3.07
N ARG A 85 20.58 -22.81 -2.17
CA ARG A 85 21.40 -21.57 -2.07
C ARG A 85 21.44 -20.74 -3.35
N ARG A 86 20.43 -20.86 -4.20
CA ARG A 86 20.23 -20.06 -5.42
C ARG A 86 19.45 -18.77 -5.15
N LEU A 87 18.71 -18.72 -4.05
CA LEU A 87 18.07 -17.53 -3.51
C LEU A 87 18.70 -17.17 -2.17
N THR A 88 18.90 -15.88 -1.95
CA THR A 88 19.41 -15.36 -0.69
C THR A 88 18.56 -14.16 -0.28
N VAL A 89 17.88 -14.27 0.86
CA VAL A 89 17.04 -13.18 1.39
C VAL A 89 17.89 -12.29 2.30
N ARG A 90 17.73 -10.98 2.13
CA ARG A 90 18.39 -9.95 2.95
C ARG A 90 17.35 -8.95 3.43
N ALA A 91 17.27 -8.76 4.74
CA ALA A 91 16.47 -7.71 5.33
C ALA A 91 17.30 -6.42 5.41
N GLY A 92 16.79 -5.34 4.82
CA GLY A 92 17.44 -4.04 4.85
C GLY A 92 16.58 -2.95 4.21
N ARG A 93 17.04 -1.71 4.32
CA ARG A 93 16.42 -0.55 3.69
C ARG A 93 17.29 -0.07 2.54
N ILE A 94 16.73 -0.05 1.34
CA ILE A 94 17.36 0.54 0.16
C ILE A 94 17.57 2.04 0.40
N ARG A 95 18.77 2.53 0.11
CA ARG A 95 19.18 3.94 0.25
C ARG A 95 19.43 4.60 -1.09
N ASN A 96 20.09 3.88 -2.00
CA ASN A 96 20.40 4.37 -3.33
C ASN A 96 20.51 3.20 -4.31
N VAL A 97 20.25 3.48 -5.59
CA VAL A 97 20.50 2.56 -6.70
C VAL A 97 21.32 3.32 -7.74
N GLU A 98 22.47 2.76 -8.11
CA GLU A 98 23.34 3.34 -9.13
C GLU A 98 23.41 2.39 -10.33
N ALA A 99 23.12 2.91 -11.52
CA ALA A 99 23.22 2.16 -12.76
C ALA A 99 24.54 2.46 -13.47
N PHE A 100 25.23 1.41 -13.88
CA PHE A 100 26.44 1.46 -14.69
C PHE A 100 26.19 0.75 -16.04
N ALA A 101 27.15 0.83 -16.95
CA ALA A 101 26.99 0.30 -18.32
C ALA A 101 26.57 -1.19 -18.40
N ARG A 102 26.93 -2.02 -17.40
CA ARG A 102 26.64 -3.47 -17.40
C ARG A 102 26.17 -4.03 -16.05
N THR A 103 26.04 -3.18 -15.03
CA THR A 103 25.72 -3.57 -13.66
C THR A 103 24.91 -2.49 -12.99
N ALA A 104 24.20 -2.85 -11.92
CA ALA A 104 23.60 -1.93 -10.98
C ALA A 104 24.18 -2.20 -9.58
N ALA A 105 24.45 -1.15 -8.82
CA ALA A 105 24.78 -1.22 -7.41
C ALA A 105 23.56 -0.80 -6.57
N LEU A 106 23.21 -1.64 -5.60
CA LEU A 106 22.19 -1.40 -4.61
C LEU A 106 22.85 -1.09 -3.28
N HIS A 107 22.66 0.12 -2.79
CA HIS A 107 23.12 0.54 -1.47
C HIS A 107 21.99 0.36 -0.47
N LEU A 108 22.22 -0.40 0.59
CA LEU A 108 21.22 -0.68 1.62
C LEU A 108 21.79 -0.57 3.03
N THR A 109 20.94 -0.26 4.00
CA THR A 109 21.24 -0.39 5.42
C THR A 109 20.62 -1.67 5.94
N THR A 110 21.43 -2.61 6.42
CA THR A 110 20.97 -3.80 7.13
C THR A 110 21.11 -3.60 8.63
N ARG A 111 20.74 -4.61 9.42
CA ARG A 111 21.01 -4.62 10.88
C ARG A 111 22.51 -4.60 11.20
N ASP A 112 23.34 -5.09 10.27
CA ASP A 112 24.79 -5.24 10.43
C ASP A 112 25.54 -3.99 9.90
N GLY A 113 24.82 -2.98 9.39
CA GLY A 113 25.36 -1.72 8.89
C GLY A 113 25.08 -1.47 7.39
N PRO A 114 25.71 -0.44 6.80
CA PRO A 114 25.65 -0.19 5.37
C PRO A 114 26.27 -1.33 4.56
N GLN A 115 25.61 -1.73 3.48
CA GLN A 115 26.08 -2.74 2.53
C GLN A 115 25.82 -2.28 1.09
N THR A 116 26.66 -2.75 0.17
CA THR A 116 26.49 -2.57 -1.27
C THR A 116 26.41 -3.94 -1.93
N LEU A 117 25.38 -4.16 -2.73
CA LEU A 117 25.22 -5.36 -3.56
C LEU A 117 25.28 -4.96 -5.02
N SER A 118 26.03 -5.70 -5.84
CA SER A 118 26.12 -5.43 -7.28
C SER A 118 25.63 -6.62 -8.08
N ALA A 119 24.83 -6.35 -9.10
CA ALA A 119 24.30 -7.38 -10.01
C ALA A 119 24.17 -6.83 -11.43
N PRO A 120 24.24 -7.69 -12.47
CA PRO A 120 23.96 -7.27 -13.85
C PRO A 120 22.50 -6.86 -14.07
N TRP A 121 21.59 -7.37 -13.23
CA TRP A 121 20.16 -7.08 -13.30
C TRP A 121 19.63 -6.71 -11.93
N LEU A 122 18.76 -5.70 -11.89
CA LEU A 122 17.98 -5.32 -10.73
C LEU A 122 16.52 -5.23 -11.16
N ILE A 123 15.65 -5.93 -10.45
CA ILE A 123 14.21 -5.93 -10.71
C ILE A 123 13.56 -5.20 -9.52
N ASP A 124 12.91 -4.08 -9.80
CA ASP A 124 12.18 -3.31 -8.79
C ASP A 124 10.85 -3.99 -8.48
N CYS A 125 10.77 -4.59 -7.28
CA CYS A 125 9.57 -5.20 -6.73
C CYS A 125 9.05 -4.43 -5.51
N THR A 126 9.34 -3.13 -5.38
CA THR A 126 8.92 -2.30 -4.22
C THR A 126 7.44 -1.93 -4.23
N GLY A 127 6.71 -2.34 -5.27
CA GLY A 127 5.28 -2.12 -5.45
C GLY A 127 4.98 -0.89 -6.32
N PRO A 128 3.71 -0.46 -6.41
CA PRO A 128 3.35 0.73 -7.17
C PRO A 128 3.91 1.98 -6.47
N GLY A 129 5.14 2.36 -6.84
CA GLY A 129 5.78 3.61 -6.47
C GLY A 129 5.49 4.67 -7.53
N HIS A 130 4.41 5.43 -7.34
CA HIS A 130 4.18 6.65 -8.11
C HIS A 130 4.68 7.84 -7.30
N ASP A 131 5.84 8.38 -7.65
CA ASP A 131 6.23 9.68 -7.15
C ASP A 131 5.47 10.77 -7.91
N ALA A 132 4.37 11.21 -7.31
CA ALA A 132 3.52 12.22 -7.91
C ALA A 132 4.23 13.57 -8.13
N THR A 133 5.35 13.81 -7.45
CA THR A 133 6.11 15.05 -7.60
C THR A 133 7.01 15.08 -8.82
N THR A 134 7.30 13.91 -9.42
CA THR A 134 8.20 13.80 -10.58
C THR A 134 7.49 13.35 -11.85
N ALA A 135 6.34 12.69 -11.75
CA ALA A 135 5.58 12.29 -12.92
C ALA A 135 5.01 13.52 -13.67
N PRO A 136 5.18 13.64 -15.01
CA PRO A 136 4.92 14.88 -15.75
C PRO A 136 3.54 15.53 -15.49
N LEU A 137 2.46 14.74 -15.51
CA LEU A 137 1.12 15.26 -15.29
C LEU A 137 0.89 15.72 -13.84
N THR A 138 1.24 14.89 -12.86
CA THR A 138 0.95 15.20 -11.45
C THR A 138 1.90 16.26 -10.91
N ALA A 139 3.14 16.30 -11.37
CA ALA A 139 4.10 17.33 -11.00
C ALA A 139 3.62 18.72 -11.42
N ASP A 140 3.13 18.87 -12.66
CA ASP A 140 2.59 20.14 -13.17
C ASP A 140 1.32 20.56 -12.43
N LEU A 141 0.39 19.62 -12.17
CA LEU A 141 -0.81 19.90 -11.38
C LEU A 141 -0.48 20.35 -9.95
N ILE A 142 0.52 19.74 -9.32
CA ILE A 142 0.99 20.15 -7.98
C ILE A 142 1.63 21.53 -8.04
N ALA A 143 2.47 21.80 -9.04
CA ALA A 143 3.13 23.10 -9.21
C ALA A 143 2.11 24.25 -9.43
N GLN A 144 1.01 23.96 -10.12
CA GLN A 144 -0.09 24.90 -10.34
C GLN A 144 -1.06 25.02 -9.15
N GLY A 145 -0.84 24.26 -8.07
CA GLY A 145 -1.74 24.24 -6.90
C GLY A 145 -3.08 23.52 -7.16
N ARG A 146 -3.24 22.85 -8.31
CA ARG A 146 -4.43 22.06 -8.67
C ARG A 146 -4.44 20.65 -8.08
N ALA A 147 -3.33 20.23 -7.48
CA ALA A 147 -3.22 18.98 -6.75
C ALA A 147 -2.30 19.15 -5.53
N ARG A 148 -2.47 18.30 -4.53
CA ARG A 148 -1.50 18.15 -3.43
C ARG A 148 -1.30 16.70 -3.05
N LEU A 149 -0.18 16.41 -2.39
CA LEU A 149 0.06 15.09 -1.81
C LEU A 149 -0.77 14.92 -0.55
N ALA A 150 -1.27 13.71 -0.33
CA ALA A 150 -1.86 13.36 0.96
C ALA A 150 -0.78 13.31 2.03
N ALA A 151 -1.12 13.71 3.26
CA ALA A 151 -0.20 13.66 4.42
C ALA A 151 0.34 12.25 4.71
N SER A 152 -0.36 11.20 4.27
CA SER A 152 0.07 9.81 4.39
C SER A 152 1.23 9.41 3.46
N GLY A 153 1.53 10.23 2.44
CA GLY A 153 2.56 9.93 1.43
C GLY A 153 2.19 8.80 0.47
N LEU A 154 0.91 8.41 0.39
CA LEU A 154 0.42 7.29 -0.42
C LEU A 154 -0.28 7.71 -1.72
N GLY A 155 -0.02 8.94 -2.20
CA GLY A 155 -0.60 9.46 -3.43
C GLY A 155 -1.14 10.88 -3.26
N LEU A 156 -2.08 11.23 -4.13
CA LEU A 156 -2.74 12.53 -4.13
C LEU A 156 -3.77 12.62 -3.02
N ASP A 157 -3.99 13.82 -2.51
CA ASP A 157 -5.06 14.09 -1.56
C ASP A 157 -6.38 14.26 -2.31
N LEU A 158 -7.38 13.49 -1.91
CA LEU A 158 -8.68 13.42 -2.59
C LEU A 158 -9.82 13.56 -1.60
N ASP A 159 -10.95 14.08 -2.07
CA ASP A 159 -12.19 14.00 -1.32
C ASP A 159 -12.82 12.58 -1.37
N GLN A 160 -13.96 12.41 -0.71
CA GLN A 160 -14.67 11.12 -0.68
C GLN A 160 -15.21 10.68 -2.06
N ALA A 161 -15.43 11.62 -2.98
CA ALA A 161 -15.84 11.33 -4.35
C ALA A 161 -14.66 10.90 -5.23
N GLY A 162 -13.42 11.14 -4.80
CA GLY A 162 -12.20 10.89 -5.56
C GLY A 162 -11.76 12.08 -6.40
N ARG A 163 -12.27 13.28 -6.10
CA ARG A 163 -11.82 14.54 -6.71
C ARG A 163 -10.50 14.96 -6.09
N VAL A 164 -9.59 15.44 -6.92
CA VAL A 164 -8.30 15.97 -6.44
C VAL A 164 -8.54 17.20 -5.57
N LEU A 165 -7.87 17.29 -4.43
CA LEU A 165 -7.83 18.51 -3.64
C LEU A 165 -6.72 19.43 -4.12
N HIS A 166 -7.08 20.68 -4.35
CA HIS A 166 -6.16 21.79 -4.60
C HIS A 166 -5.30 22.04 -3.35
N ALA A 167 -4.27 22.87 -3.51
CA ALA A 167 -3.37 23.24 -2.41
C ALA A 167 -4.14 23.82 -1.20
N ASP A 168 -5.19 24.61 -1.45
CA ASP A 168 -6.07 25.21 -0.45
C ASP A 168 -7.09 24.24 0.17
N GLY A 169 -7.17 23.00 -0.33
CA GLY A 169 -8.08 21.96 0.12
C GLY A 169 -9.46 21.98 -0.54
N THR A 170 -9.70 22.87 -1.51
CA THR A 170 -10.92 22.83 -2.31
C THR A 170 -10.86 21.66 -3.32
N PRO A 171 -11.98 20.95 -3.55
CA PRO A 171 -12.01 19.87 -4.53
C PRO A 171 -12.12 20.41 -5.96
N ASP A 172 -11.30 19.89 -6.86
CA ASP A 172 -11.43 20.11 -8.30
C ASP A 172 -12.77 19.55 -8.81
N LEU A 173 -13.47 20.29 -9.66
CA LEU A 173 -14.79 19.88 -10.13
C LEU A 173 -14.75 18.82 -11.23
N ASP A 174 -13.66 18.78 -12.00
CA ASP A 174 -13.55 17.98 -13.21
C ASP A 174 -12.46 16.90 -13.11
N LEU A 175 -11.55 17.01 -12.13
CA LEU A 175 -10.42 16.09 -12.00
C LEU A 175 -10.66 15.00 -10.95
N TYR A 176 -10.84 13.77 -11.43
CA TYR A 176 -11.00 12.55 -10.63
C TYR A 176 -9.80 11.62 -10.77
N VAL A 177 -9.51 10.85 -9.72
CA VAL A 177 -8.38 9.91 -9.70
C VAL A 177 -8.84 8.48 -9.45
N LEU A 178 -8.35 7.57 -10.28
CA LEU A 178 -8.55 6.13 -10.17
C LEU A 178 -7.18 5.43 -10.11
N GLY A 179 -7.13 4.28 -9.42
CA GLY A 179 -5.93 3.47 -9.34
C GLY A 179 -4.95 3.91 -8.23
N PRO A 180 -3.68 3.46 -8.32
CA PRO A 180 -2.69 3.64 -7.26
C PRO A 180 -2.50 5.08 -6.73
N PRO A 181 -2.60 6.15 -7.57
CA PRO A 181 -2.49 7.52 -7.05
C PRO A 181 -3.60 7.91 -6.06
N ALA A 182 -4.72 7.19 -6.01
CA ALA A 182 -5.82 7.40 -5.07
C ALA A 182 -5.69 6.61 -3.76
N ARG A 183 -4.63 5.82 -3.57
CA ARG A 183 -4.48 4.89 -2.43
C ARG A 183 -4.54 5.59 -1.07
N ALA A 184 -4.12 6.85 -0.99
CA ALA A 184 -4.22 7.64 0.24
C ALA A 184 -5.67 7.81 0.72
N ALA A 185 -6.60 8.10 -0.19
CA ALA A 185 -8.03 8.25 0.12
C ALA A 185 -8.75 6.89 0.18
N PHE A 186 -8.39 5.99 -0.74
CA PHE A 186 -9.03 4.69 -0.90
C PHE A 186 -8.00 3.57 -0.72
N TRP A 187 -7.74 3.19 0.53
CA TRP A 187 -6.86 2.07 0.85
C TRP A 187 -7.27 0.81 0.06
N GLU A 188 -6.29 0.00 -0.35
CA GLU A 188 -6.46 -1.14 -1.27
C GLU A 188 -6.79 -0.82 -2.74
N THR A 189 -6.80 0.46 -3.17
CA THR A 189 -6.88 0.82 -4.61
C THR A 189 -5.57 0.54 -5.37
N VAL A 190 -5.15 -0.72 -5.27
CA VAL A 190 -4.06 -1.39 -5.99
C VAL A 190 -4.57 -2.73 -6.54
N ALA A 191 -5.68 -3.26 -6.01
CA ALA A 191 -6.29 -4.49 -6.46
C ALA A 191 -7.43 -4.23 -7.45
N VAL A 192 -7.56 -5.10 -8.46
CA VAL A 192 -8.56 -4.97 -9.52
C VAL A 192 -9.99 -4.83 -9.00
N PRO A 193 -10.47 -5.63 -8.01
CA PRO A 193 -11.84 -5.50 -7.53
C PRO A 193 -12.14 -4.13 -6.93
N ASP A 194 -11.21 -3.58 -6.15
CA ASP A 194 -11.34 -2.29 -5.48
C ASP A 194 -11.32 -1.14 -6.53
N ILE A 195 -10.45 -1.23 -7.54
CA ILE A 195 -10.41 -0.29 -8.67
C ILE A 195 -11.73 -0.32 -9.46
N ARG A 196 -12.29 -1.51 -9.71
CA ARG A 196 -13.57 -1.66 -10.43
C ARG A 196 -14.73 -0.97 -9.71
N GLN A 197 -14.84 -1.15 -8.39
CA GLN A 197 -15.87 -0.48 -7.59
C GLN A 197 -15.75 1.06 -7.69
N ARG A 198 -14.51 1.58 -7.73
CA ARG A 198 -14.28 3.02 -7.94
C ARG A 198 -14.68 3.49 -9.33
N ILE A 199 -14.40 2.70 -10.37
CA ILE A 199 -14.83 2.99 -11.74
C ILE A 199 -16.35 3.03 -11.81
N GLU A 200 -17.05 2.05 -11.22
CA GLU A 200 -18.51 2.00 -11.20
C GLU A 200 -19.12 3.22 -10.50
N ALA A 201 -18.58 3.59 -9.33
CA ALA A 201 -19.03 4.77 -8.60
C ALA A 201 -18.78 6.09 -9.36
N LEU A 202 -17.64 6.20 -10.06
CA LEU A 202 -17.34 7.38 -10.87
C LEU A 202 -18.22 7.45 -12.11
N ALA A 203 -18.39 6.33 -12.83
CA ALA A 203 -19.23 6.27 -14.02
C ALA A 203 -20.67 6.71 -13.72
N ALA A 204 -21.26 6.20 -12.64
CA ALA A 204 -22.59 6.60 -12.20
C ALA A 204 -22.70 8.11 -11.93
N ARG A 205 -21.63 8.72 -11.39
CA ARG A 205 -21.58 10.16 -11.10
C ARG A 205 -21.47 11.01 -12.37
N LEU A 206 -20.71 10.55 -13.37
CA LEU A 206 -20.51 11.29 -14.62
C LEU A 206 -21.74 11.24 -15.54
N THR A 207 -22.64 10.29 -15.32
CA THR A 207 -23.87 10.12 -16.12
C THR A 207 -25.15 10.60 -15.41
N ALA A 208 -25.04 11.07 -14.17
CA ALA A 208 -26.14 11.64 -13.40
C ALA A 208 -26.36 13.10 -13.78
#